data_AF-A0A7Y4XC54-F1
#
_entry.id   AF-A0A7Y4XC54-F1
#
_cell.length_a   1.000
_cell.length_b   1.000
_cell.length_c   1.000
_cell.angle_alpha   90.00
_cell.angle_beta   90.00
_cell.angle_gamma   90.00
#
_symmetry.space_group_name_H-M   'P 1'
#
loop_
_entity.id
_entity.type
_entity.pdbx_description
1 polymer ?
#
loop_
_entity_poly.entity_id
_entity_poly.type
_entity_poly.pdbx_seq_one_letter_code
_entity_poly.pdbx_strand_id
1 'polypeptide(L)'
;MSLKTFSRKLAVFSDADCPYCQRLEKQELSNITDVTIYTFLYPLSQLYPDAANKSKYIWCDADRAKAWQNWMVYSLLPAKSGSCDTPIAKNIELANKLGVTSTPTLFFADGKRMLGAQPYKDIERAMGAAPAYSQASTTAAELPDDPLVSGASASPRAAKAKGKKKK
;
A
#
# COMPACT_ATOMS: atom_id res chain seq x y z
N MET A 1 -34.75 -6.24 2.99
CA MET A 1 -33.61 -5.31 2.87
C MET A 1 -32.36 -6.15 2.64
N SER A 2 -31.91 -6.27 1.39
CA SER A 2 -30.72 -7.07 1.06
C SER A 2 -29.49 -6.25 1.43
N LEU A 3 -28.76 -6.70 2.45
CA LEU A 3 -27.43 -6.19 2.78
C LEU A 3 -26.54 -6.50 1.57
N LYS A 4 -26.30 -5.50 0.72
CA LYS A 4 -25.20 -5.56 -0.26
C LYS A 4 -23.91 -5.65 0.57
N THR A 5 -23.40 -6.86 0.76
CA THR A 5 -22.04 -7.08 1.23
C THR A 5 -21.11 -6.46 0.19
N PHE A 6 -20.64 -5.25 0.47
CA PHE A 6 -19.69 -4.55 -0.39
C PHE A 6 -18.36 -5.29 -0.25
N SER A 7 -18.09 -6.22 -1.15
CA SER A 7 -16.79 -6.88 -1.25
C SER A 7 -15.75 -5.78 -1.48
N ARG A 8 -14.83 -5.62 -0.53
CA ARG A 8 -13.73 -4.64 -0.61
C ARG A 8 -12.82 -5.06 -1.76
N LYS A 9 -12.72 -4.21 -2.78
CA LYS A 9 -11.94 -4.48 -3.99
C LYS A 9 -10.95 -3.36 -4.23
N LEU A 10 -9.73 -3.74 -4.53
CA LEU A 10 -8.64 -2.84 -4.87
C LEU A 10 -8.00 -3.32 -6.16
N ALA A 11 -7.94 -2.47 -7.18
CA ALA A 11 -7.19 -2.77 -8.40
C ALA A 11 -5.84 -2.04 -8.35
N VAL A 12 -4.74 -2.72 -8.66
CA VAL A 12 -3.39 -2.16 -8.57
C VAL A 12 -2.65 -2.41 -9.88
N PHE A 13 -2.28 -1.34 -10.58
CA PHE A 13 -1.31 -1.42 -11.66
C PHE A 13 0.08 -1.42 -11.04
N SER A 14 0.83 -2.51 -11.23
CA SER A 14 2.07 -2.78 -10.53
C SER A 14 3.14 -3.34 -11.45
N ASP A 15 4.40 -3.05 -11.14
CA ASP A 15 5.57 -3.47 -11.89
C ASP A 15 6.46 -4.36 -11.01
N ALA A 16 6.91 -5.48 -11.56
CA ALA A 16 7.74 -6.47 -10.89
C ALA A 16 9.10 -5.90 -10.40
N ASP A 17 9.69 -4.94 -11.10
CA ASP A 17 10.99 -4.36 -10.76
C ASP A 17 10.90 -2.97 -10.13
N CYS A 18 9.69 -2.44 -9.93
CA CYS A 18 9.51 -1.14 -9.29
C CYS A 18 9.72 -1.24 -7.77
N PRO A 19 10.69 -0.51 -7.18
CA PRO A 19 10.96 -0.57 -5.75
C PRO A 19 9.80 -0.04 -4.91
N TYR A 20 9.01 0.91 -5.42
CA TYR A 20 7.79 1.36 -4.74
C TYR A 20 6.69 0.31 -4.77
N CYS A 21 6.58 -0.49 -5.82
CA CYS A 21 5.65 -1.61 -5.85
C CYS A 21 6.04 -2.66 -4.80
N GLN A 22 7.33 -2.97 -4.68
CA GLN A 22 7.82 -3.86 -3.62
C GLN A 22 7.57 -3.29 -2.23
N ARG A 23 7.75 -1.98 -2.03
CA ARG A 23 7.41 -1.31 -0.77
C ARG A 23 5.93 -1.44 -0.45
N LEU A 24 5.05 -1.19 -1.41
CA LEU A 24 3.60 -1.32 -1.25
C LEU A 24 3.22 -2.73 -0.79
N GLU A 25 3.75 -3.76 -1.45
CA GLU A 25 3.48 -5.16 -1.11
C GLU A 25 4.03 -5.54 0.28
N LYS A 26 5.28 -5.15 0.58
CA LYS A 26 5.96 -5.51 1.84
C LYS A 26 5.38 -4.80 3.05
N GLN A 27 5.11 -3.50 2.93
CA GLN A 27 4.86 -2.63 4.08
C GLN A 27 3.40 -2.22 4.21
N GLU A 28 2.61 -2.23 3.14
CA GLU A 28 1.28 -1.63 3.16
C GLU A 28 0.19 -2.68 2.95
N LEU A 29 0.20 -3.40 1.83
CA LEU A 29 -0.83 -4.40 1.53
C LEU A 29 -0.78 -5.61 2.48
N SER A 30 0.40 -5.91 3.05
CA SER A 30 0.56 -6.92 4.10
C SER A 30 -0.20 -6.59 5.40
N ASN A 31 -0.55 -5.31 5.62
CA ASN A 31 -1.30 -4.84 6.78
C ASN A 31 -2.81 -4.70 6.51
N ILE A 32 -3.31 -5.08 5.33
CA ILE A 32 -4.71 -4.96 4.95
C ILE A 32 -5.31 -6.36 4.83
N THR A 33 -6.40 -6.62 5.56
CA THR A 33 -7.14 -7.89 5.52
C THR A 33 -8.48 -7.74 4.82
N ASP A 34 -9.16 -8.85 4.53
CA ASP A 34 -10.50 -8.95 3.91
C ASP A 34 -10.78 -7.99 2.74
N VAL A 35 -9.77 -7.86 1.87
CA VAL A 35 -9.83 -7.15 0.59
C VAL A 35 -9.49 -8.13 -0.53
N THR A 36 -10.15 -8.00 -1.67
CA THR A 36 -9.75 -8.65 -2.92
C THR A 36 -8.87 -7.68 -3.72
N ILE A 37 -7.60 -8.03 -3.88
CA ILE A 37 -6.63 -7.24 -4.64
C ILE A 37 -6.50 -7.82 -6.05
N TYR A 38 -6.76 -7.00 -7.06
CA TYR A 38 -6.57 -7.31 -8.46
C TYR A 38 -5.29 -6.63 -8.96
N THR A 39 -4.21 -7.38 -9.06
CA THR A 39 -2.93 -6.86 -9.55
C THR A 39 -2.84 -6.98 -11.06
N PHE A 40 -2.73 -5.84 -11.74
CA PHE A 40 -2.50 -5.72 -13.17
C PHE A 40 -1.00 -5.49 -13.40
N LEU A 41 -0.33 -6.48 -13.98
CA LEU A 41 1.07 -6.35 -14.34
C LEU A 41 1.23 -5.29 -15.43
N TYR A 42 1.97 -4.23 -15.12
CA TYR A 42 2.22 -3.07 -15.96
C TYR A 42 3.72 -2.74 -15.95
N PRO A 43 4.53 -3.48 -16.72
CA PRO A 43 5.98 -3.29 -16.76
C PRO A 43 6.35 -1.99 -17.47
N LEU A 44 7.01 -1.10 -16.75
CA LEU A 44 7.60 0.14 -17.24
C LEU A 44 8.98 -0.16 -17.85
N SER A 45 8.99 -0.84 -19.00
CA SER A 45 10.22 -1.30 -19.66
C SER A 45 11.24 -0.19 -19.98
N GLN A 46 10.77 1.05 -20.06
CA GLN A 46 11.61 2.26 -20.21
C GLN A 46 12.55 2.48 -19.01
N LEU A 47 12.10 2.07 -17.81
CA LEU A 47 12.82 2.23 -16.54
C LEU A 47 13.43 0.90 -16.08
N TYR A 48 12.74 -0.21 -16.35
CA TYR A 48 13.11 -1.55 -15.89
C TYR A 48 13.07 -2.53 -17.07
N PRO A 49 14.19 -2.69 -17.81
CA PRO A 49 14.20 -3.48 -19.05
C PRO A 49 13.73 -4.94 -18.88
N ASP A 50 13.95 -5.55 -17.71
CA ASP A 50 13.61 -6.95 -17.45
C ASP A 50 12.23 -7.15 -16.78
N ALA A 51 11.53 -6.08 -16.43
CA ALA A 51 10.23 -6.15 -15.75
C ALA A 51 9.20 -6.95 -16.55
N ALA A 52 9.22 -6.83 -17.89
CA ALA A 52 8.32 -7.54 -18.77
C ALA A 52 8.58 -9.05 -18.76
N ASN A 53 9.83 -9.48 -18.69
CA ASN A 53 10.17 -10.90 -18.62
C ASN A 53 9.74 -11.46 -17.27
N LYS A 54 10.11 -10.83 -16.16
CA LYS A 54 9.69 -11.27 -14.81
C LYS A 54 8.17 -11.34 -14.67
N SER A 55 7.47 -10.36 -15.24
CA SER A 55 6.00 -10.37 -15.30
C SER A 55 5.46 -11.61 -16.01
N LYS A 56 6.11 -12.09 -17.10
CA LYS A 56 5.73 -13.35 -17.76
C LYS A 56 6.02 -14.57 -16.90
N TYR A 57 7.17 -14.62 -16.22
CA TYR A 57 7.49 -15.71 -15.29
C TYR A 57 6.42 -15.85 -14.21
N ILE A 58 6.04 -14.73 -13.59
CA ILE A 58 5.00 -14.68 -12.55
C ILE A 58 3.63 -15.05 -13.12
N TRP A 59 3.26 -14.48 -14.27
CA TRP A 59 1.94 -14.71 -14.86
C TRP A 59 1.73 -16.15 -15.34
N CYS A 60 2.80 -16.80 -15.80
CA CYS A 60 2.74 -18.17 -16.28
C CYS A 60 2.94 -19.22 -15.18
N ASP A 61 3.08 -18.81 -13.91
CA ASP A 61 3.05 -19.73 -12.78
C ASP A 61 1.65 -20.32 -12.57
N ALA A 62 1.58 -21.54 -12.04
CA ALA A 62 0.33 -22.19 -11.70
C ALA A 62 -0.42 -21.44 -10.59
N ASP A 63 0.31 -20.84 -9.66
CA ASP A 63 -0.21 -19.96 -8.61
C ASP A 63 0.38 -18.56 -8.76
N ARG A 64 -0.24 -17.77 -9.65
CA ARG A 64 0.18 -16.40 -9.97
C ARG A 64 0.23 -15.49 -8.75
N ALA A 65 -0.71 -15.65 -7.82
CA ALA A 65 -0.79 -14.81 -6.62
C ALA A 65 0.40 -15.09 -5.70
N LYS A 66 0.70 -16.37 -5.48
CA LYS A 66 1.89 -16.77 -4.72
C LYS A 66 3.18 -16.40 -5.43
N ALA A 67 3.28 -16.59 -6.75
CA ALA A 67 4.46 -16.20 -7.52
C ALA A 67 4.73 -14.69 -7.44
N TRP A 68 3.67 -13.87 -7.54
CA TRP A 68 3.76 -12.42 -7.37
C TRP A 68 4.23 -12.06 -5.96
N GLN A 69 3.61 -12.61 -4.92
CA GLN A 69 3.99 -12.34 -3.53
C GLN A 69 5.43 -12.77 -3.23
N ASN A 70 5.83 -13.95 -3.70
CA ASN A 70 7.18 -14.46 -3.56
C ASN A 70 8.23 -13.53 -4.18
N TRP A 71 7.96 -13.03 -5.38
CA TRP A 71 8.85 -12.10 -6.05
C TRP A 71 8.88 -10.75 -5.32
N MET A 72 7.71 -10.16 -5.05
CA MET A 72 7.62 -8.81 -4.50
C MET A 72 8.11 -8.70 -3.06
N VAL A 73 7.92 -9.75 -2.25
CA VAL A 73 8.27 -9.74 -0.82
C VAL A 73 9.62 -10.40 -0.58
N TYR A 74 9.88 -11.56 -1.19
CA TYR A 74 11.04 -12.40 -0.89
C TYR A 74 12.09 -12.42 -2.00
N SER A 75 11.87 -11.72 -3.13
CA SER A 75 12.75 -11.74 -4.30
C SER A 75 12.97 -13.15 -4.88
N LEU A 76 11.94 -14.01 -4.75
CA LEU A 76 11.95 -15.38 -5.25
C LEU A 76 11.14 -15.48 -6.54
N LEU A 77 11.83 -15.42 -7.68
CA LEU A 77 11.19 -15.60 -8.99
C LEU A 77 10.95 -17.09 -9.27
N PRO A 78 9.86 -17.47 -9.96
CA PRO A 78 9.68 -18.84 -10.44
C PRO A 78 10.90 -19.32 -11.25
N ALA A 79 11.34 -20.55 -10.99
CA ALA A 79 12.54 -21.11 -11.63
C ALA A 79 12.37 -21.34 -13.15
N LYS A 80 11.13 -21.48 -13.61
CA LYS A 80 10.79 -21.68 -15.02
C LYS A 80 9.70 -20.70 -15.40
N SER A 81 9.85 -20.03 -16.53
CA SER A 81 8.72 -19.40 -17.19
C SER A 81 7.91 -20.48 -17.89
N GLY A 82 6.60 -20.46 -17.71
CA GLY A 82 5.73 -21.17 -18.63
C GLY A 82 5.71 -20.45 -19.98
N SER A 83 5.52 -21.20 -21.07
CA SER A 83 5.10 -20.63 -22.35
C SER A 83 3.58 -20.50 -22.29
N CYS A 84 3.08 -19.32 -21.95
CA CYS A 84 1.65 -19.06 -21.83
C CYS A 84 1.29 -17.68 -22.38
N ASP A 85 0.02 -17.52 -22.76
CA ASP A 85 -0.51 -16.20 -23.13
C ASP A 85 -0.61 -15.31 -21.89
N THR A 86 -0.10 -14.08 -22.02
CA THR A 86 -0.12 -13.10 -20.94
C THR A 86 -0.98 -11.89 -21.31
N PRO A 87 -1.72 -11.29 -20.36
CA PRO A 87 -2.51 -10.10 -20.61
C PRO A 87 -1.67 -8.82 -20.55
N ILE A 88 -0.34 -8.89 -20.48
CA ILE A 88 0.53 -7.72 -20.25
C ILE A 88 0.25 -6.61 -21.26
N ALA A 89 0.14 -6.94 -22.56
CA ALA A 89 -0.20 -5.95 -23.58
C ALA A 89 -1.59 -5.31 -23.35
N LYS A 90 -2.59 -6.11 -22.95
CA LYS A 90 -3.94 -5.63 -22.63
C LYS A 90 -3.95 -4.75 -21.38
N ASN A 91 -3.13 -5.09 -20.37
CA ASN A 91 -2.98 -4.29 -19.16
C ASN A 91 -2.34 -2.94 -19.48
N ILE A 92 -1.32 -2.90 -20.35
CA ILE A 92 -0.69 -1.65 -20.81
C ILE A 92 -1.71 -0.77 -21.56
N GLU A 93 -2.50 -1.36 -22.47
CA GLU A 93 -3.56 -0.63 -23.17
C GLU A 93 -4.61 -0.07 -22.21
N LEU A 94 -5.03 -0.87 -21.23
CA LEU A 94 -5.97 -0.44 -20.19
C LEU A 94 -5.38 0.68 -19.33
N ALA A 95 -4.12 0.54 -18.90
CA ALA A 95 -3.38 1.54 -18.13
C ALA A 95 -3.34 2.88 -18.88
N ASN A 96 -3.04 2.86 -20.18
CA ASN A 96 -3.04 4.05 -21.04
C ASN A 96 -4.42 4.71 -21.12
N LYS A 97 -5.50 3.92 -21.31
CA LYS A 97 -6.88 4.44 -21.35
C LYS A 97 -7.31 5.07 -20.02
N LEU A 98 -6.81 4.56 -18.90
CA LEU A 98 -7.06 5.07 -17.55
C LEU A 98 -6.07 6.18 -17.11
N GLY A 99 -5.15 6.58 -18.00
CA GLY A 99 -4.16 7.62 -17.70
C GLY A 99 -3.18 7.23 -16.59
N VAL A 100 -2.81 5.95 -16.50
CA VAL A 100 -1.82 5.44 -15.54
C VAL A 100 -0.42 5.68 -16.08
N THR A 101 0.32 6.56 -15.41
CA THR A 101 1.67 6.98 -15.82
C THR A 101 2.79 6.55 -14.86
N SER A 102 2.44 5.93 -13.73
CA SER A 102 3.41 5.47 -12.73
C SER A 102 2.90 4.23 -11.99
N THR A 103 3.83 3.49 -11.37
CA THR A 103 3.53 2.32 -10.55
C THR A 103 4.08 2.50 -9.12
N PRO A 104 3.37 2.02 -8.08
CA PRO A 104 2.03 1.45 -8.18
C PRO A 104 0.96 2.52 -8.36
N THR A 105 -0.12 2.21 -9.08
CA THR A 105 -1.33 3.05 -9.13
C THR A 105 -2.53 2.22 -8.69
N LEU A 106 -3.27 2.73 -7.70
CA LEU A 106 -4.36 2.04 -7.04
C LEU A 106 -5.70 2.64 -7.49
N PHE A 107 -6.67 1.79 -7.78
CA PHE A 107 -8.05 2.15 -8.08
C PHE A 107 -9.00 1.46 -7.10
N PHE A 108 -9.91 2.26 -6.54
CA PHE A 108 -10.90 1.81 -5.58
C PHE A 108 -12.24 1.50 -6.28
N ALA A 109 -13.10 0.74 -5.61
CA ALA A 109 -14.40 0.34 -6.15
C ALA A 109 -15.34 1.52 -6.45
N ASP A 110 -15.13 2.68 -5.82
CA ASP A 110 -15.88 3.92 -6.06
C ASP A 110 -15.29 4.78 -7.20
N GLY A 111 -14.24 4.29 -7.88
CA GLY A 111 -13.56 4.98 -8.97
C GLY A 111 -12.47 5.95 -8.53
N LYS A 112 -12.26 6.15 -7.21
CA LYS A 112 -11.12 6.94 -6.73
C LYS A 112 -9.80 6.28 -7.15
N ARG A 113 -8.76 7.13 -7.27
CA ARG A 113 -7.40 6.72 -7.62
C ARG A 113 -6.39 7.23 -6.61
N MET A 114 -5.40 6.40 -6.28
CA MET A 114 -4.20 6.80 -5.53
C MET A 114 -2.94 6.48 -6.32
N LEU A 115 -1.97 7.39 -6.27
CA LEU A 115 -0.68 7.24 -6.94
C LEU A 115 0.40 6.86 -5.95
N GLY A 116 1.29 5.96 -6.35
CA GLY A 116 2.42 5.53 -5.55
C GLY A 116 2.03 4.61 -4.39
N ALA A 117 3.05 4.19 -3.65
CA ALA A 117 2.90 3.33 -2.48
C ALA A 117 2.39 4.16 -1.28
N GLN A 118 1.07 4.25 -1.15
CA GLN A 118 0.41 4.98 -0.06
C GLN A 118 0.43 4.16 1.24
N PRO A 119 0.45 4.81 2.41
CA PRO A 119 0.33 4.12 3.70
C PRO A 119 -0.97 3.32 3.80
N TYR A 120 -0.92 2.12 4.38
CA TYR A 120 -2.08 1.22 4.48
C TYR A 120 -3.29 1.87 5.16
N LYS A 121 -3.05 2.75 6.14
CA LYS A 121 -4.11 3.50 6.84
C LYS A 121 -4.91 4.39 5.90
N ASP A 122 -4.24 4.98 4.90
CA ASP A 122 -4.90 5.86 3.93
C ASP A 122 -5.62 5.03 2.86
N ILE A 123 -5.07 3.88 2.50
CA ILE A 123 -5.72 2.91 1.60
C ILE A 123 -7.01 2.37 2.26
N GLU A 124 -6.97 1.96 3.53
CA GLU A 124 -8.15 1.51 4.29
C GLU A 124 -9.22 2.60 4.40
N ARG A 125 -8.80 3.84 4.72
CA ARG A 125 -9.70 5.01 4.75
C ARG A 125 -10.37 5.25 3.40
N ALA A 126 -9.62 5.11 2.31
CA ALA A 126 -10.15 5.29 0.96
C ALA A 126 -11.10 4.16 0.53
N MET A 127 -10.91 2.94 1.05
CA MET A 127 -11.86 1.84 0.89
C MET A 127 -13.16 2.02 1.70
N GLY A 128 -13.27 3.10 2.49
CA GLY A 128 -14.41 3.34 3.37
C GLY A 128 -14.42 2.42 4.59
N ALA A 129 -13.28 1.79 4.91
CA ALA A 129 -13.12 1.14 6.19
C ALA A 129 -13.01 2.22 7.27
N ALA A 130 -13.82 2.10 8.32
CA ALA A 130 -13.45 2.70 9.59
C ALA A 130 -12.08 2.12 9.97
N PRO A 131 -11.10 2.92 10.40
CA PRO A 131 -9.80 2.39 10.78
C PRO A 131 -9.99 1.26 11.77
N ALA A 132 -9.51 0.05 11.43
CA ALA A 132 -9.43 -1.04 12.39
C ALA A 132 -8.59 -0.51 13.56
N TYR A 133 -9.25 -0.31 14.70
CA TYR A 133 -8.82 0.44 15.90
C TYR A 133 -8.89 1.98 15.84
N SER A 134 -10.07 2.54 16.15
CA SER A 134 -10.17 3.63 17.13
C SER A 134 -11.54 3.66 17.81
N GLN A 135 -11.73 2.82 18.83
CA GLN A 135 -12.64 3.15 19.91
C GLN A 135 -11.78 3.66 21.07
N ALA A 136 -11.52 4.97 21.07
CA ALA A 136 -11.29 5.84 22.24
C ALA A 136 -10.73 7.20 21.78
N SER A 137 -11.60 8.08 21.31
CA SER A 137 -11.52 9.46 21.78
C SER A 137 -12.91 10.05 21.72
N THR A 138 -13.47 10.16 22.90
CA THR A 138 -14.75 10.76 23.25
C THR A 138 -14.84 12.16 22.66
N THR A 139 -15.97 12.44 22.02
CA THR A 139 -16.69 13.73 22.00
C THR A 139 -15.88 14.99 22.32
N ALA A 140 -15.65 15.83 21.31
CA ALA A 140 -15.98 17.26 21.31
C ALA A 140 -15.24 17.93 20.13
N ALA A 141 -15.99 18.29 19.10
CA ALA A 141 -15.60 19.32 18.16
C ALA A 141 -16.82 20.21 17.92
N GLU A 142 -17.19 20.92 18.97
CA GLU A 142 -17.63 22.29 18.79
C GLU A 142 -16.33 23.09 18.58
N LEU A 143 -16.12 23.58 17.36
CA LEU A 143 -15.29 24.76 17.17
C LEU A 143 -16.11 25.94 17.75
N PRO A 144 -15.45 26.91 18.39
CA PRO A 144 -15.08 28.07 17.58
C PRO A 144 -13.71 28.68 17.90
N ASP A 145 -13.33 29.51 16.95
CA ASP A 145 -12.28 30.52 16.88
C ASP A 145 -11.83 31.15 18.21
N ASP A 146 -10.52 31.21 18.45
CA ASP A 146 -9.82 32.49 18.66
C ASP A 146 -8.28 32.33 18.68
N PRO A 147 -7.52 33.28 18.09
CA PRO A 147 -6.07 33.36 18.20
C PRO A 147 -5.67 34.12 19.48
N LEU A 148 -4.53 33.74 20.09
CA LEU A 148 -3.60 34.55 20.90
C LEU A 148 -2.93 33.69 21.99
N VAL A 149 -1.80 33.06 21.65
CA VAL A 149 -0.87 32.54 22.66
C VAL A 149 -0.08 33.70 23.25
N SER A 150 -0.39 34.03 24.50
CA SER A 150 0.42 34.87 25.39
C SER A 150 1.14 33.99 26.40
N GLY A 151 2.47 34.12 26.47
CA GLY A 151 3.15 34.17 27.76
C GLY A 151 3.76 32.89 28.35
N ALA A 152 5.09 32.84 28.24
CA ALA A 152 6.03 32.72 29.37
C ALA A 152 6.13 31.42 30.22
N SER A 153 7.31 30.81 30.08
CA SER A 153 8.29 30.52 31.15
C SER A 153 7.88 29.67 32.36
N ALA A 154 8.52 28.50 32.51
CA ALA A 154 9.63 28.34 33.47
C ALA A 154 10.17 26.90 33.50
N SER A 155 11.48 26.78 33.37
CA SER A 155 12.29 25.61 33.72
C SER A 155 12.69 25.68 35.20
N PRO A 156 12.72 24.57 35.95
CA PRO A 156 13.59 24.44 37.11
C PRO A 156 14.67 23.37 36.91
N ARG A 157 15.89 23.76 37.30
CA ARG A 157 17.12 22.99 37.27
C ARG A 157 17.29 22.23 38.60
N ALA A 158 17.61 20.94 38.48
CA ALA A 158 18.48 20.10 39.32
C ALA A 158 18.36 20.06 40.87
N ALA A 159 18.32 18.82 41.41
CA ALA A 159 18.95 18.47 42.68
C ALA A 159 19.49 17.02 42.67
N LYS A 160 20.74 16.86 43.13
CA LYS A 160 21.49 15.61 43.30
C LYS A 160 21.05 14.83 44.56
N ALA A 161 21.21 13.51 44.57
CA ALA A 161 21.43 12.72 45.79
C ALA A 161 22.30 11.48 45.54
N LYS A 162 23.14 11.16 46.54
CA LYS A 162 24.24 10.19 46.55
C LYS A 162 23.77 8.78 46.92
N GLY A 163 24.36 7.73 46.34
CA GLY A 163 24.23 6.33 46.76
C GLY A 163 25.59 5.73 47.15
N LYS A 164 25.71 5.26 48.39
CA LYS A 164 26.90 4.72 49.07
C LYS A 164 27.24 3.28 48.63
N LYS A 165 28.53 3.00 48.40
CA LYS A 165 29.14 1.67 48.54
C LYS A 165 29.17 1.25 50.02
N LYS A 166 28.87 -0.01 50.32
CA LYS A 166 29.21 -0.67 51.58
C LYS A 166 29.59 -2.14 51.30
N LYS A 167 30.82 -2.46 51.72
CA LYS A 167 31.46 -3.76 52.01
C LYS A 167 31.32 -4.88 51.00
#